data_AF-A0A0A1TME2-F1
#
_entry.id   AF-A0A0A1TME2-F1
#
_cell.length_a   1.000
_cell.length_b   1.000
_cell.length_c   1.000
_cell.angle_alpha   90.00
_cell.angle_beta   90.00
_cell.angle_gamma   90.00
#
_symmetry.space_group_name_H-M   'P 1'
#
loop_
_entity.id
_entity.type
_entity.pdbx_description
1 polymer ?
#
loop_
_entity_poly.entity_id
_entity_poly.type
_entity_poly.pdbx_seq_one_letter_code
_entity_poly.pdbx_strand_id
1 'polypeptide(L)'
;MRRQECLLLLYEGKPPGPRERVPYPEGDVLYECFVRVVVCHGDLVTKYTDDSNGMGRTDTPNEAIALKFIKENTTIPVPKVISSDWDRITMEYISGQPL
;
A
#
# COMPACT_ATOMS: atom_id res chain seq x y z
N MET A 1 -16.95 4.21 -20.17
CA MET A 1 -15.84 3.24 -20.30
C MET A 1 -16.19 2.02 -19.47
N ARG A 2 -16.11 0.80 -20.00
CA ARG A 2 -16.46 -0.42 -19.25
C ARG A 2 -15.32 -0.76 -18.28
N ARG A 3 -15.64 -1.19 -17.04
CA ARG A 3 -14.66 -1.54 -15.99
C ARG A 3 -13.50 -2.43 -16.48
N GLN A 4 -13.78 -3.32 -17.43
CA GLN A 4 -12.81 -4.23 -18.02
C GLN A 4 -11.79 -3.53 -18.95
N GLU A 5 -12.20 -2.48 -19.67
CA GLU A 5 -11.31 -1.67 -20.51
C GLU A 5 -10.33 -0.88 -19.62
N CYS A 6 -10.81 -0.34 -18.50
CA CYS A 6 -9.96 0.35 -17.52
C CYS A 6 -8.90 -0.59 -16.92
N LEU A 7 -9.30 -1.82 -16.57
CA LEU A 7 -8.40 -2.87 -16.08
C LEU A 7 -7.29 -3.19 -17.09
N LEU A 8 -7.65 -3.37 -18.36
CA LEU A 8 -6.66 -3.65 -19.41
C LEU A 8 -5.68 -2.48 -19.59
N LEU A 9 -6.14 -1.23 -19.55
CA LEU A 9 -5.27 -0.06 -19.62
C LEU A 9 -4.35 0.04 -18.40
N LEU A 10 -4.89 -0.19 -17.20
CA LEU A 10 -4.12 -0.21 -15.95
C LEU A 10 -2.96 -1.19 -16.04
N TYR A 11 -3.17 -2.39 -16.59
CA TYR A 11 -2.16 -3.44 -16.58
C TYR A 11 -1.53 -3.74 -17.95
N GLU A 12 -1.54 -2.78 -18.89
CA GLU A 12 -0.96 -2.94 -20.24
C GLU A 12 -1.42 -4.24 -20.95
N GLY A 13 -2.69 -4.60 -20.76
CA GLY A 13 -3.31 -5.79 -21.34
C GLY A 13 -3.03 -7.10 -20.60
N LYS A 14 -2.21 -7.10 -19.52
CA LYS A 14 -1.90 -8.27 -18.70
C LYS A 14 -2.31 -8.05 -17.24
N PRO A 15 -3.62 -8.14 -16.91
CA PRO A 15 -4.06 -8.01 -15.53
C PRO A 15 -3.37 -9.05 -14.65
N PRO A 16 -3.15 -8.73 -13.35
CA PRO A 16 -2.56 -9.66 -12.43
C PRO A 16 -3.44 -10.91 -12.32
N GLY A 17 -2.78 -12.05 -12.13
CA GLY A 17 -3.48 -13.30 -11.86
C GLY A 17 -4.33 -13.22 -10.59
N PRO A 18 -5.15 -14.25 -10.30
CA PRO A 18 -5.89 -14.33 -9.05
C PRO A 18 -4.95 -14.15 -7.86
N ARG A 19 -5.30 -13.24 -6.95
CA ARG A 19 -4.52 -12.97 -5.75
C ARG A 19 -5.32 -13.43 -4.54
N GLU A 20 -4.69 -14.21 -3.67
CA GLU A 20 -5.31 -14.61 -2.41
C GLU A 20 -5.32 -13.41 -1.46
N ARG A 21 -6.49 -13.11 -0.90
CA ARG A 21 -6.62 -12.04 0.09
C ARG A 21 -6.01 -12.54 1.39
N VAL A 22 -4.98 -11.86 1.87
CA VAL A 22 -4.46 -12.08 3.22
C VAL A 22 -5.44 -11.47 4.24
N PRO A 23 -5.54 -12.02 5.46
CA PRO A 23 -6.45 -11.51 6.48
C PRO A 23 -6.28 -10.02 6.75
N TYR A 24 -7.37 -9.41 7.21
CA TYR A 24 -7.36 -8.03 7.68
C TYR A 24 -6.31 -7.87 8.80
N PRO A 25 -5.42 -6.88 8.74
CA PRO A 25 -4.38 -6.72 9.73
C PRO A 25 -4.95 -6.33 11.10
N GLU A 26 -4.53 -7.03 12.16
CA GLU A 26 -4.96 -6.75 13.54
C GLU A 26 -4.32 -5.48 14.09
N GLY A 27 -5.08 -4.57 14.69
CA GLY A 27 -4.56 -3.36 15.33
C GLY A 27 -5.57 -2.23 15.40
N ASP A 28 -5.10 -1.04 15.75
CA ASP A 28 -5.94 0.15 15.89
C ASP A 28 -6.13 0.84 14.55
N VAL A 29 -7.37 1.03 14.10
CA VAL A 29 -7.65 1.77 12.86
C VAL A 29 -7.42 3.27 13.11
N LEU A 30 -6.42 3.84 12.44
CA LEU A 30 -6.11 5.26 12.50
C LEU A 30 -6.94 6.06 11.49
N TYR A 31 -7.21 5.46 10.33
CA TYR A 31 -7.86 6.15 9.22
C TYR A 31 -8.47 5.14 8.24
N GLU A 32 -9.65 5.47 7.73
CA GLU A 32 -10.34 4.69 6.70
C GLU A 32 -10.87 5.64 5.62
N CYS A 33 -10.61 5.28 4.37
CA CYS A 33 -11.08 6.04 3.21
C CYS A 33 -11.37 5.11 2.05
N PHE A 34 -12.66 4.99 1.72
CA PHE A 34 -13.17 4.04 0.71
C PHE A 34 -12.71 2.61 1.00
N VAL A 35 -11.88 2.04 0.13
CA VAL A 35 -11.34 0.67 0.23
C VAL A 35 -9.98 0.60 0.93
N ARG A 36 -9.45 1.75 1.37
CA ARG A 36 -8.12 1.84 2.00
C ARG A 36 -8.25 2.07 3.50
N VAL A 37 -7.56 1.25 4.26
CA VAL A 37 -7.52 1.34 5.71
C VAL A 37 -6.09 1.46 6.20
N VAL A 38 -5.89 2.26 7.23
CA VAL A 38 -4.60 2.47 7.88
C VAL A 38 -4.70 1.94 9.30
N VAL A 39 -3.95 0.89 9.60
CA VAL A 39 -3.95 0.18 10.89
C VAL A 39 -2.61 0.40 11.58
N CYS A 40 -2.64 0.79 12.84
CA CYS A 40 -1.49 0.93 13.72
C CYS A 40 -1.25 -0.34 14.52
N HIS A 41 0.01 -0.70 14.68
CA HIS A 41 0.47 -1.86 15.45
C HIS A 41 1.45 -1.44 16.56
N GLY A 42 1.37 -0.18 17.03
CA GLY A 42 2.31 0.41 17.98
C GLY A 42 3.39 1.23 17.28
N ASP A 43 4.51 0.60 16.95
CA ASP A 43 5.66 1.23 16.26
C ASP A 43 5.59 1.11 14.73
N LEU A 44 4.61 0.34 14.22
CA LEU A 44 4.38 0.13 12.80
C LEU A 44 2.99 0.60 12.38
N VAL A 45 2.88 0.94 11.10
CA VAL A 45 1.62 1.23 10.43
C VAL A 45 1.50 0.42 9.15
N THR A 46 0.34 -0.20 8.96
CA THR A 46 -0.02 -0.91 7.73
C THR A 46 -1.08 -0.13 6.99
N LYS A 47 -0.79 0.26 5.74
CA LYS A 47 -1.82 0.66 4.80
C LYS A 47 -2.27 -0.59 4.05
N TYR A 48 -3.56 -0.87 4.10
CA TYR A 48 -4.21 -2.07 3.57
C TYR A 48 -5.35 -1.69 2.62
N THR A 49 -5.61 -2.53 1.63
CA THR A 49 -6.81 -2.43 0.79
C THR A 49 -7.37 -3.81 0.53
N ASP A 50 -8.69 -3.88 0.45
CA ASP A 50 -9.40 -5.09 0.05
C ASP A 50 -9.79 -5.05 -1.45
N ASP A 51 -9.39 -4.00 -2.18
CA ASP A 51 -9.62 -3.89 -3.62
C ASP A 51 -8.91 -5.02 -4.39
N SER A 52 -9.59 -5.63 -5.34
CA SER A 52 -9.03 -6.69 -6.20
C SER A 52 -7.78 -6.26 -6.99
N ASN A 53 -7.62 -4.96 -7.22
CA ASN A 53 -6.45 -4.40 -7.90
C ASN A 53 -5.27 -4.19 -6.94
N GLY A 54 -5.49 -4.25 -5.62
CA GLY A 54 -4.48 -4.00 -4.60
C GLY A 54 -4.10 -2.52 -4.45
N MET A 55 -2.91 -2.29 -3.92
CA MET A 55 -2.33 -0.97 -3.66
C MET A 55 -1.61 -0.38 -4.88
N GLY A 56 -1.64 -1.06 -6.03
CA GLY A 56 -0.96 -0.63 -7.24
C GLY A 56 -1.03 -1.64 -8.38
N ARG A 57 -0.23 -1.38 -9.42
CA ARG A 57 -0.28 -2.12 -10.68
C ARG A 57 0.52 -3.44 -10.67
N THR A 58 1.34 -3.66 -9.65
CA THR A 58 2.27 -4.79 -9.58
C THR A 58 2.13 -5.51 -8.23
N ASP A 59 3.01 -6.47 -7.96
CA ASP A 59 2.99 -7.24 -6.69
C ASP A 59 3.58 -6.46 -5.52
N THR A 60 4.12 -5.27 -5.78
CA THR A 60 4.64 -4.36 -4.76
C THR A 60 4.07 -2.96 -5.03
N PRO A 61 3.34 -2.34 -4.09
CA PRO A 61 2.85 -0.98 -4.24
C PRO A 61 3.95 -0.01 -4.67
N ASN A 62 3.63 0.86 -5.64
CA ASN A 62 4.54 1.89 -6.13
C ASN A 62 5.07 2.79 -4.99
N GLU A 63 4.24 3.02 -3.96
CA GLU A 63 4.61 3.76 -2.77
C GLU A 63 5.80 3.12 -2.03
N ALA A 64 5.80 1.78 -1.89
CA ALA A 64 6.92 1.09 -1.23
C ALA A 64 8.23 1.27 -2.01
N ILE A 65 8.15 1.21 -3.33
CA ILE A 65 9.31 1.42 -4.22
C ILE A 65 9.82 2.86 -4.08
N ALA A 66 8.92 3.84 -4.12
CA ALA A 66 9.27 5.26 -3.99
C ALA A 66 9.89 5.57 -2.62
N LEU A 67 9.32 5.07 -1.53
CA LEU A 67 9.84 5.28 -0.17
C LEU A 67 11.25 4.69 -0.01
N LYS A 68 11.48 3.47 -0.51
CA LYS A 68 12.82 2.85 -0.50
C LYS A 68 13.82 3.69 -1.28
N PHE A 69 13.46 4.10 -2.50
CA PHE A 69 14.32 4.95 -3.32
C PHE A 69 14.68 6.27 -2.62
N ILE A 70 13.70 6.98 -2.05
CA ILE A 70 13.92 8.24 -1.35
C ILE A 70 14.83 8.03 -0.12
N LYS A 71 14.59 6.96 0.66
CA LYS A 71 15.38 6.62 1.84
C LYS A 71 16.85 6.32 1.50
N GLU A 72 17.09 5.63 0.38
CA GLU A 72 18.43 5.23 -0.05
C GLU A 72 19.21 6.36 -0.72
N ASN A 73 18.52 7.29 -1.40
CA ASN A 73 19.17 8.26 -2.30
C ASN A 73 19.05 9.71 -1.85
N THR A 74 18.37 10.00 -0.73
CA THR A 74 18.14 11.37 -0.26
C THR A 74 18.27 11.48 1.26
N THR A 75 18.31 12.70 1.76
CA THR A 75 18.24 13.01 3.21
C THR A 75 16.83 13.33 3.69
N ILE A 76 15.82 13.23 2.81
CA ILE A 76 14.44 13.52 3.18
C ILE A 76 13.96 12.41 4.13
N PRO A 77 13.46 12.76 5.33
CA PRO A 77 12.97 11.76 6.26
C PRO A 77 11.68 11.13 5.72
N VAL A 78 11.72 9.83 5.48
CA VAL A 78 10.56 9.02 5.11
C VAL A 78 10.49 7.76 5.98
N PRO A 79 9.28 7.22 6.23
CA PRO A 79 9.11 5.95 6.93
C PRO A 79 9.93 4.84 6.27
N LYS A 80 10.62 4.02 7.06
CA LYS A 80 11.22 2.79 6.52
C LYS A 80 10.12 1.79 6.19
N VAL A 81 10.17 1.22 4.99
CA VAL A 81 9.30 0.11 4.58
C VAL A 81 9.80 -1.18 5.23
N ILE A 82 8.94 -1.83 6.02
CA ILE A 82 9.24 -3.09 6.70
C ILE A 82 8.81 -4.29 5.84
N SER A 83 7.59 -4.23 5.29
CA SER A 83 7.08 -5.23 4.36
C SER A 83 6.18 -4.57 3.31
N SER A 84 6.06 -5.21 2.16
CA SER A 84 5.20 -4.74 1.09
C SER A 84 4.73 -5.93 0.28
N ASP A 85 3.42 -5.99 0.08
CA ASP A 85 2.72 -6.97 -0.73
C ASP A 85 1.71 -6.26 -1.62
N TRP A 86 1.13 -6.97 -2.57
CA TRP A 86 0.23 -6.38 -3.57
C TRP A 86 -0.96 -5.60 -2.96
N ASP A 87 -1.45 -5.99 -1.78
CA ASP A 87 -2.60 -5.41 -1.08
C ASP A 87 -2.22 -4.54 0.13
N ARG A 88 -0.94 -4.48 0.51
CA ARG A 88 -0.53 -3.79 1.72
C ARG A 88 0.91 -3.29 1.71
N ILE A 89 1.14 -2.27 2.52
CA ILE A 89 2.49 -1.79 2.85
C ILE A 89 2.56 -1.55 4.35
N THR A 90 3.56 -2.17 4.99
CA THR A 90 3.87 -1.96 6.41
C THR A 90 5.14 -1.12 6.51
N MET A 91 5.09 -0.06 7.30
CA MET A 91 6.19 0.88 7.48
C MET A 91 6.29 1.34 8.94
N GLU A 92 7.41 1.97 9.30
CA GLU A 92 7.56 2.64 10.59
C GLU A 92 6.42 3.66 10.80
N TYR A 93 5.79 3.62 11.97
CA TYR A 93 4.86 4.67 12.37
C TYR A 93 5.65 5.91 12.82
N ILE A 94 5.34 7.06 12.22
CA ILE A 94 5.93 8.34 12.60
C ILE A 94 4.91 9.08 13.45
N SER A 95 5.17 9.16 14.76
CA SER A 95 4.37 9.97 15.68
C SER A 95 4.57 11.46 15.43
N GLY A 96 3.51 12.25 15.50
CA GLY A 96 3.58 13.70 15.34
C GLY A 96 2.22 14.31 15.04
N GLN A 97 2.20 15.62 14.83
CA GLN A 97 1.04 16.35 14.32
C GLN A 97 1.37 16.90 12.93
N PRO A 98 0.48 16.75 11.93
CA PRO A 98 0.66 17.43 10.66
C PRO A 98 0.60 18.96 10.89
N LEU A 99 1.38 19.71 10.09
CA LEU A 99 1.41 21.17 10.10
C LEU A 99 0.12 21.78 9.56
#